data_AF-A0A0F7TL10-F1
#
_entry.id   AF-A0A0F7TL10-F1
#
_cell.length_a   1.000
_cell.length_b   1.000
_cell.length_c   1.000
_cell.angle_alpha   90.00
_cell.angle_beta   90.00
_cell.angle_gamma   90.00
#
_symmetry.space_group_name_H-M   'P 1'
#
loop_
_entity.id
_entity.type
_entity.pdbx_description
1 polymer ?
#
loop_
_entity_poly.entity_id
_entity_poly.type
_entity_poly.pdbx_seq_one_letter_code
_entity_poly.pdbx_strand_id
1 'polypeptide(L)'
;MPETPDPVQDNPRDFHQLSVRNIGEPLVIPEAHAGEMDRPPAEWAHFIWLAPFRVARQTRQTRQTQHLKGKLHELLKNEPVRELTCRKRYFASGRRQDEIIGNSLANVESAAVFCQGVVQLDEKQCDSCLKAFGPWAKCVQLEGGEGHLAACANCIWNGKHERCSLWRNAQTGSTPERQNQGHQRNKPSISKKMASDAWAEAKRILSRVKGLSAKIVQALENEQFERASALLEEQKQWIEDFKRPEGILDLFFHA
;
A
#
# COMPACT_ATOMS: atom_id res chain seq x y z
N MET A 1 -57.19 -11.27 20.88
CA MET A 1 -55.72 -11.39 21.03
C MET A 1 -55.10 -10.57 19.92
N PRO A 2 -54.18 -9.62 20.21
CA PRO A 2 -53.61 -8.79 19.17
C PRO A 2 -52.60 -9.60 18.36
N GLU A 3 -52.77 -9.59 17.04
CA GLU A 3 -51.86 -10.20 16.06
C GLU A 3 -50.52 -9.44 16.10
N THR A 4 -49.43 -10.17 16.33
CA THR A 4 -48.07 -9.66 16.21
C THR A 4 -47.75 -9.41 14.73
N PRO A 5 -47.26 -8.22 14.35
CA PRO A 5 -46.85 -7.96 12.97
C PRO A 5 -45.55 -8.72 12.65
N ASP A 6 -45.53 -9.32 11.46
CA ASP A 6 -44.38 -10.06 10.93
C ASP A 6 -43.12 -9.17 10.83
N PRO A 7 -41.93 -9.74 11.07
CA PRO A 7 -40.67 -9.02 10.93
C PRO A 7 -40.42 -8.69 9.46
N VAL A 8 -40.26 -7.40 9.18
CA VAL A 8 -39.81 -6.86 7.90
C VAL A 8 -38.51 -7.57 7.51
N GLN A 9 -38.57 -8.38 6.47
CA GLN A 9 -37.38 -8.93 5.82
C GLN A 9 -36.69 -7.79 5.07
N ASP A 10 -35.69 -7.19 5.71
CA ASP A 10 -34.67 -6.40 5.01
C ASP A 10 -34.02 -7.31 3.97
N ASN A 11 -34.28 -7.01 2.71
CA ASN A 11 -33.81 -7.77 1.56
C ASN A 11 -32.43 -7.21 1.16
N PRO A 12 -31.29 -7.90 1.43
CA PRO A 12 -29.96 -7.31 1.26
C PRO A 12 -29.45 -7.46 -0.18
N ARG A 13 -30.31 -7.27 -1.19
CA ARG A 13 -30.03 -7.67 -2.58
C ARG A 13 -29.90 -6.56 -3.62
N ASP A 14 -29.79 -5.30 -3.20
CA ASP A 14 -29.57 -4.15 -4.11
C ASP A 14 -28.09 -3.73 -4.22
N PHE A 15 -27.16 -4.69 -4.33
CA PHE A 15 -25.72 -4.39 -4.52
C PHE A 15 -25.23 -4.47 -5.98
N HIS A 16 -26.12 -4.73 -6.94
CA HIS A 16 -25.77 -4.80 -8.36
C HIS A 16 -26.12 -3.54 -9.15
N GLN A 17 -25.59 -2.41 -8.71
CA GLN A 17 -25.18 -1.34 -9.62
C GLN A 17 -23.86 -0.78 -9.11
N LEU A 18 -22.75 -1.21 -9.72
CA LEU A 18 -21.52 -0.43 -9.70
C LEU A 18 -21.88 0.95 -10.24
N SER A 19 -22.18 1.90 -9.37
CA SER A 19 -22.53 3.26 -9.77
C SER A 19 -21.36 3.79 -10.59
N VAL A 20 -21.56 3.88 -11.90
CA VAL A 20 -20.59 4.49 -12.79
C VAL A 20 -20.53 5.95 -12.37
N ARG A 21 -19.53 6.33 -11.57
CA ARG A 21 -19.36 7.72 -11.18
C ARG A 21 -19.26 8.57 -12.44
N ASN A 22 -19.97 9.69 -12.43
CA ASN A 22 -19.87 10.64 -13.52
C ASN A 22 -18.42 11.17 -13.58
N ILE A 23 -17.89 11.29 -14.80
CA ILE A 23 -16.57 11.88 -15.04
C ILE A 23 -16.58 13.29 -14.43
N GLY A 24 -15.77 13.53 -13.39
CA GLY A 24 -15.65 14.82 -12.71
C GLY A 24 -16.04 14.82 -11.23
N GLU A 25 -16.66 13.77 -10.71
CA GLU A 25 -16.95 13.68 -9.26
C GLU A 25 -15.65 13.54 -8.45
N PRO A 26 -15.46 14.34 -7.37
CA PRO A 26 -14.30 14.23 -6.50
C PRO A 26 -14.21 12.83 -5.91
N LEU A 27 -13.03 12.21 -6.04
CA LEU A 27 -12.75 10.96 -5.35
C LEU A 27 -12.55 11.25 -3.86
N VAL A 28 -13.61 11.08 -3.06
CA VAL A 28 -13.52 11.13 -1.60
C VAL A 28 -12.76 9.92 -1.10
N ILE A 29 -11.74 10.17 -0.27
CA ILE A 29 -10.86 9.15 0.27
C ILE A 29 -11.39 8.79 1.65
N PRO A 30 -11.76 7.52 1.88
CA PRO A 30 -12.31 7.10 3.17
C PRO A 30 -11.35 7.32 4.33
N GLU A 31 -11.91 7.49 5.53
CA GLU A 31 -11.08 7.60 6.73
C GLU A 31 -10.48 6.23 7.09
N ALA A 32 -9.19 6.24 7.40
CA ALA A 32 -8.45 5.08 7.84
C ALA A 32 -9.01 4.45 9.14
N HIS A 33 -9.12 3.12 9.18
CA HIS A 33 -9.54 2.41 10.40
C HIS A 33 -8.48 1.44 10.91
N ALA A 34 -8.06 1.62 12.16
CA ALA A 34 -7.14 0.74 12.85
C ALA A 34 -7.85 -0.19 13.85
N GLY A 35 -7.39 -1.43 13.96
CA GLY A 35 -7.85 -2.37 14.98
C GLY A 35 -8.26 -3.73 14.43
N GLU A 36 -8.50 -4.67 15.34
CA GLU A 36 -8.74 -6.09 15.03
C GLU A 36 -10.23 -6.44 14.95
N MET A 37 -11.14 -5.48 15.17
CA MET A 37 -12.57 -5.74 15.06
C MET A 37 -12.94 -6.05 13.61
N ASP A 38 -13.67 -7.14 13.40
CA ASP A 38 -14.30 -7.40 12.11
C ASP A 38 -15.44 -6.41 11.91
N ARG A 39 -15.47 -5.79 10.74
CA ARG A 39 -16.49 -4.82 10.36
C ARG A 39 -17.10 -5.23 9.02
N PRO A 40 -18.42 -5.07 8.85
CA PRO A 40 -19.04 -5.28 7.54
C PRO A 40 -18.44 -4.30 6.53
N PRO A 41 -18.47 -4.63 5.22
CA PRO A 41 -18.00 -3.74 4.16
C PRO A 41 -18.60 -2.34 4.27
N ALA A 42 -17.76 -1.31 4.14
CA ALA A 42 -18.15 0.08 4.14
C ALA A 42 -17.29 0.87 3.13
N GLU A 43 -16.82 2.05 3.51
CA GLU A 43 -16.22 3.01 2.60
C GLU A 43 -14.92 2.51 1.96
N TRP A 44 -13.99 1.87 2.70
CA TRP A 44 -12.76 1.35 2.10
C TRP A 44 -13.02 0.15 1.21
N ALA A 45 -13.88 -0.78 1.63
CA ALA A 45 -14.24 -1.92 0.81
C ALA A 45 -14.79 -1.44 -0.55
N HIS A 46 -15.70 -0.47 -0.53
CA HIS A 46 -16.24 0.14 -1.75
C HIS A 46 -15.16 0.86 -2.56
N PHE A 47 -14.30 1.64 -1.90
CA PHE A 47 -13.21 2.35 -2.56
C PHE A 47 -12.23 1.41 -3.28
N ILE A 48 -11.90 0.27 -2.67
CA ILE A 48 -11.05 -0.76 -3.28
C ILE A 48 -11.75 -1.38 -4.51
N TRP A 49 -13.06 -1.65 -4.42
CA TRP A 49 -13.85 -2.23 -5.51
C TRP A 49 -14.01 -1.30 -6.70
N LEU A 50 -14.01 0.01 -6.49
CA LEU A 50 -13.94 1.00 -7.58
C LEU A 50 -12.58 0.96 -8.30
N ALA A 51 -11.54 0.39 -7.67
CA ALA A 51 -10.18 0.30 -8.15
C ALA A 51 -9.65 1.63 -8.76
N PRO A 52 -9.71 2.77 -8.05
CA PRO A 52 -9.31 4.07 -8.60
C PRO A 52 -7.80 4.17 -8.87
N PHE A 53 -7.02 3.16 -8.52
CA PHE A 53 -5.56 3.15 -8.58
C PHE A 53 -5.04 3.07 -10.02
N ARG A 54 -4.16 3.99 -10.42
CA ARG A 54 -3.51 3.95 -11.75
C ARG A 54 -2.73 2.66 -11.98
N VAL A 55 -2.09 2.11 -10.94
CA VAL A 55 -1.34 0.84 -11.02
C VAL A 55 -2.23 -0.36 -11.33
N ALA A 56 -3.53 -0.28 -10.99
CA ALA A 56 -4.52 -1.31 -11.25
C ALA A 56 -5.06 -1.29 -12.69
N ARG A 57 -4.83 -0.21 -13.46
CA ARG A 57 -5.41 -0.02 -14.81
C ARG A 57 -4.36 -0.18 -15.90
N GLN A 58 -4.74 -0.82 -17.01
CA GLN A 58 -3.89 -0.93 -18.20
C GLN A 58 -4.00 0.33 -19.06
N THR A 59 -2.91 1.12 -19.12
CA THR A 59 -2.85 2.42 -19.82
C THR A 59 -2.71 2.33 -21.34
N ARG A 60 -2.56 1.11 -21.90
CA ARG A 60 -2.43 0.89 -23.34
C ARG A 60 -3.58 0.04 -23.86
N GLN A 61 -4.74 0.66 -24.05
CA GLN A 61 -5.61 0.33 -25.16
C GLN A 61 -6.61 1.46 -25.39
N THR A 62 -6.72 1.80 -26.66
CA THR A 62 -7.65 2.73 -27.29
C THR A 62 -9.02 2.77 -26.63
N ARG A 63 -9.41 3.98 -26.20
CA ARG A 63 -10.77 4.48 -25.95
C ARG A 63 -11.88 3.39 -25.95
N GLN A 64 -12.13 2.73 -24.81
CA GLN A 64 -13.47 2.54 -24.21
C GLN A 64 -13.55 1.49 -23.10
N THR A 65 -12.61 0.56 -22.97
CA THR A 65 -12.63 -0.43 -21.87
C THR A 65 -11.38 -0.34 -21.00
N GLN A 66 -11.54 0.16 -19.77
CA GLN A 66 -10.47 0.17 -18.79
C GLN A 66 -10.29 -1.25 -18.22
N HIS A 67 -9.32 -2.00 -18.76
CA HIS A 67 -9.01 -3.34 -18.25
C HIS A 67 -8.20 -3.25 -16.95
N LEU A 68 -8.63 -4.02 -15.95
CA LEU A 68 -7.91 -4.21 -14.69
C LEU A 68 -6.73 -5.16 -14.91
N LYS A 69 -5.59 -4.83 -14.31
CA LYS A 69 -4.34 -5.61 -14.40
C LYS A 69 -4.33 -6.78 -13.42
N GLY A 70 -3.53 -7.79 -13.76
CA GLY A 70 -3.23 -8.92 -12.88
C GLY A 70 -4.47 -9.73 -12.52
N LYS A 71 -4.53 -10.20 -11.28
CA LYS A 71 -5.63 -11.01 -10.76
C LYS A 71 -6.74 -10.16 -10.14
N LEU A 72 -6.59 -8.84 -10.12
CA LEU A 72 -7.59 -7.93 -9.57
C LEU A 72 -8.95 -8.06 -10.27
N HIS A 73 -8.96 -8.30 -11.59
CA HIS A 73 -10.20 -8.52 -12.34
C HIS A 73 -10.98 -9.77 -11.90
N GLU A 74 -10.31 -10.77 -11.33
CA GLU A 74 -10.94 -11.98 -10.77
C GLU A 74 -11.41 -11.71 -9.33
N LEU A 75 -10.58 -11.05 -8.52
CA LEU A 75 -10.90 -10.70 -7.14
C LEU A 75 -12.18 -9.85 -7.04
N LEU A 76 -12.30 -8.83 -7.89
CA LEU A 76 -13.42 -7.88 -7.83
C LEU A 76 -14.73 -8.41 -8.42
N LYS A 77 -14.79 -9.68 -8.86
CA LYS A 77 -16.06 -10.31 -9.30
C LYS A 77 -16.97 -10.65 -8.12
N ASN A 78 -16.36 -10.94 -6.98
CA ASN A 78 -17.09 -11.27 -5.77
C ASN A 78 -17.26 -10.01 -4.93
N GLU A 79 -18.31 -9.96 -4.12
CA GLU A 79 -18.52 -8.83 -3.22
C GLU A 79 -17.53 -8.87 -2.05
N PRO A 80 -17.12 -7.70 -1.53
CA PRO A 80 -16.34 -7.66 -0.30
C PRO A 80 -17.20 -8.18 0.86
N VAL A 81 -16.59 -8.89 1.80
CA VAL A 81 -17.25 -9.38 3.02
C VAL A 81 -16.77 -8.65 4.27
N ARG A 82 -15.77 -7.77 4.15
CA ARG A 82 -15.16 -7.06 5.27
C ARG A 82 -14.61 -5.69 4.88
N GLU A 83 -14.69 -4.77 5.83
CA GLU A 83 -14.00 -3.48 5.75
C GLU A 83 -12.49 -3.60 5.93
N LEU A 84 -11.72 -2.81 5.17
CA LEU A 84 -10.26 -2.78 5.29
C LEU A 84 -9.83 -2.19 6.65
N THR A 85 -9.14 -2.99 7.46
CA THR A 85 -8.59 -2.53 8.74
C THR A 85 -7.10 -2.81 8.83
N CYS A 86 -6.33 -1.84 9.34
CA CYS A 86 -4.88 -1.98 9.47
C CYS A 86 -4.42 -2.02 10.93
N ARG A 87 -3.17 -2.45 11.12
CA ARG A 87 -2.47 -2.39 12.39
C ARG A 87 -2.21 -0.93 12.74
N LYS A 88 -2.35 -0.59 14.03
CA LYS A 88 -2.15 0.78 14.56
C LYS A 88 -0.85 1.44 14.07
N ARG A 89 0.25 0.67 14.02
CA ARG A 89 1.57 1.17 13.58
C ARG A 89 1.65 1.65 12.13
N TYR A 90 0.77 1.19 11.24
CA TYR A 90 0.79 1.59 9.83
C TYR A 90 0.07 2.92 9.58
N PHE A 91 -0.83 3.31 10.50
CA PHE A 91 -1.56 4.58 10.42
C PHE A 91 -0.86 5.77 11.08
N ALA A 92 0.16 5.51 11.89
CA ALA A 92 0.90 6.58 12.58
C ALA A 92 1.74 7.47 11.65
N SER A 93 1.89 7.12 10.36
CA SER A 93 2.82 7.81 9.46
C SER A 93 2.26 9.08 8.80
N GLY A 94 0.99 9.42 9.01
CA GLY A 94 0.34 10.61 8.41
C GLY A 94 0.21 10.57 6.87
N ARG A 95 0.71 9.51 6.22
CA ARG A 95 0.59 9.30 4.78
C ARG A 95 -0.83 8.85 4.42
N ARG A 96 -1.31 9.31 3.27
CA ARG A 96 -2.65 8.97 2.76
C ARG A 96 -2.68 7.48 2.38
N GLN A 97 -3.67 6.76 2.90
CA GLN A 97 -3.72 5.29 2.80
C GLN A 97 -3.96 4.82 1.36
N ASP A 98 -4.73 5.58 0.58
CA ASP A 98 -4.97 5.33 -0.84
C ASP A 98 -3.67 5.36 -1.65
N GLU A 99 -2.76 6.27 -1.33
CA GLU A 99 -1.45 6.36 -2.01
C GLU A 99 -0.61 5.13 -1.69
N ILE A 100 -0.58 4.71 -0.42
CA ILE A 100 0.17 3.53 0.02
C ILE A 100 -0.36 2.25 -0.66
N ILE A 101 -1.68 2.11 -0.77
CA ILE A 101 -2.33 1.01 -1.49
C ILE A 101 -2.05 1.12 -2.99
N GLY A 102 -2.16 2.32 -3.55
CA GLY A 102 -1.99 2.63 -4.97
C GLY A 102 -0.54 2.59 -5.47
N ASN A 103 0.44 2.41 -4.59
CA ASN A 103 1.87 2.36 -4.97
C ASN A 103 2.24 1.13 -5.80
N SER A 104 1.52 0.02 -5.66
CA SER A 104 1.78 -1.19 -6.46
C SER A 104 0.54 -2.05 -6.65
N LEU A 105 0.49 -2.79 -7.76
CA LEU A 105 -0.62 -3.72 -8.02
C LEU A 105 -0.77 -4.76 -6.90
N ALA A 106 0.34 -5.26 -6.37
CA ALA A 106 0.32 -6.24 -5.27
C ALA A 106 -0.32 -5.66 -4.00
N ASN A 107 -0.18 -4.36 -3.74
CA ASN A 107 -0.82 -3.70 -2.59
C ASN A 107 -2.33 -3.58 -2.78
N VAL A 108 -2.78 -3.30 -4.00
CA VAL A 108 -4.21 -3.28 -4.35
C VAL A 108 -4.81 -4.68 -4.24
N GLU A 109 -4.15 -5.69 -4.82
CA GLU A 109 -4.59 -7.10 -4.72
C GLU A 109 -4.60 -7.58 -3.26
N SER A 110 -3.59 -7.20 -2.48
CA SER A 110 -3.52 -7.46 -1.05
C SER A 110 -4.72 -6.88 -0.28
N ALA A 111 -5.12 -5.64 -0.59
CA ALA A 111 -6.28 -5.00 0.02
C ALA A 111 -7.59 -5.71 -0.39
N ALA A 112 -7.74 -6.08 -1.67
CA ALA A 112 -8.90 -6.83 -2.16
C ALA A 112 -9.01 -8.21 -1.49
N VAL A 113 -7.89 -8.96 -1.38
CA VAL A 113 -7.85 -10.24 -0.65
C VAL A 113 -8.24 -10.07 0.82
N PHE A 114 -7.83 -8.97 1.47
CA PHE A 114 -8.23 -8.71 2.84
C PHE A 114 -9.76 -8.53 2.99
N CYS A 115 -10.37 -7.82 2.06
CA CYS A 115 -11.81 -7.54 2.07
C CYS A 115 -12.67 -8.76 1.69
N GLN A 116 -12.13 -9.74 0.95
CA GLN A 116 -12.89 -10.89 0.46
C GLN A 116 -12.56 -12.20 1.20
N GLY A 117 -11.34 -12.36 1.70
CA GLY A 117 -10.84 -13.65 2.18
C GLY A 117 -11.33 -14.03 3.58
N VAL A 118 -10.93 -15.25 3.97
CA VAL A 118 -11.21 -15.86 5.26
C VAL A 118 -10.11 -15.50 6.27
N VAL A 119 -10.51 -15.07 7.46
CA VAL A 119 -9.60 -14.80 8.58
C VAL A 119 -9.05 -16.12 9.09
N GLN A 120 -7.73 -16.24 9.12
CA GLN A 120 -7.04 -17.33 9.79
C GLN A 120 -6.98 -17.06 11.29
N LEU A 121 -7.54 -17.98 12.07
CA LEU A 121 -7.50 -17.96 13.54
C LEU A 121 -6.05 -18.14 14.03
N ASP A 122 -5.77 -17.77 15.28
CA ASP A 122 -4.42 -17.66 15.84
C ASP A 122 -3.52 -18.88 15.59
N GLU A 123 -4.05 -20.09 15.75
CA GLU A 123 -3.32 -21.34 15.51
C GLU A 123 -2.99 -21.60 14.03
N LYS A 124 -3.70 -20.94 13.11
CA LYS A 124 -3.56 -21.08 11.65
C LYS A 124 -2.98 -19.82 10.99
N GLN A 125 -2.62 -18.80 11.75
CA GLN A 125 -1.96 -17.63 11.19
C GLN A 125 -0.59 -18.00 10.62
N CYS A 126 -0.20 -17.34 9.53
CA CYS A 126 1.15 -17.54 9.00
C CYS A 126 2.22 -16.92 9.92
N ASP A 127 3.43 -17.47 9.90
CA ASP A 127 4.56 -17.07 10.76
C ASP A 127 4.86 -15.57 10.67
N SER A 128 4.67 -14.99 9.47
CA SER A 128 4.88 -13.57 9.24
C SER A 128 3.82 -12.71 9.91
N CYS A 129 2.55 -13.14 9.94
CA CYS A 129 1.48 -12.42 10.62
C CYS A 129 1.60 -12.50 12.14
N LEU A 130 2.06 -13.64 12.67
CA LEU A 130 2.40 -13.81 14.09
C LEU A 130 3.51 -12.84 14.53
N LYS A 131 4.48 -12.57 13.65
CA LYS A 131 5.52 -11.53 13.84
C LYS A 131 5.03 -10.10 13.52
N ALA A 132 3.72 -9.93 13.40
CA ALA A 132 3.04 -8.71 13.06
C ALA A 132 3.33 -8.11 11.68
N PHE A 133 3.98 -8.81 10.74
CA PHE A 133 4.33 -8.25 9.43
C PHE A 133 3.12 -8.01 8.52
N GLY A 134 3.24 -6.95 7.71
CA GLY A 134 2.17 -6.50 6.82
C GLY A 134 1.29 -5.43 7.45
N PRO A 135 0.55 -4.67 6.64
CA PRO A 135 -0.24 -3.54 7.12
C PRO A 135 -1.54 -3.96 7.81
N TRP A 136 -2.18 -5.03 7.38
CA TRP A 136 -3.53 -5.39 7.79
C TRP A 136 -3.60 -5.98 9.18
N ALA A 137 -4.70 -5.70 9.87
CA ALA A 137 -4.91 -6.11 11.25
C ALA A 137 -4.95 -7.63 11.42
N LYS A 138 -5.43 -8.36 10.40
CA LYS A 138 -5.65 -9.81 10.45
C LYS A 138 -4.88 -10.58 9.38
N CYS A 139 -4.61 -11.85 9.64
CA CYS A 139 -4.11 -12.80 8.65
C CYS A 139 -5.29 -13.31 7.80
N VAL A 140 -5.56 -12.68 6.66
CA VAL A 140 -6.67 -13.06 5.77
C VAL A 140 -6.14 -13.79 4.53
N GLN A 141 -6.71 -14.94 4.18
CA GLN A 141 -6.33 -15.72 2.99
C GLN A 141 -7.54 -15.90 2.07
N LEU A 142 -7.33 -15.83 0.76
CA LEU A 142 -8.35 -16.17 -0.21
C LEU A 142 -8.51 -17.69 -0.29
N GLU A 143 -9.73 -18.18 -0.08
CA GLU A 143 -10.03 -19.62 -0.24
C GLU A 143 -9.88 -20.02 -1.71
N GLY A 144 -9.18 -21.13 -1.96
CA GLY A 144 -8.86 -21.56 -3.33
C GLY A 144 -7.93 -20.61 -4.10
N GLY A 145 -7.27 -19.66 -3.43
CA GLY A 145 -6.34 -18.75 -4.09
C GLY A 145 -5.17 -19.49 -4.76
N GLU A 146 -4.88 -19.13 -6.01
CA GLU A 146 -3.78 -19.70 -6.80
C GLU A 146 -2.56 -18.77 -6.90
N GLY A 147 -1.39 -19.32 -7.21
CA GLY A 147 -0.17 -18.53 -7.40
C GLY A 147 0.18 -17.71 -6.15
N HIS A 148 0.41 -16.41 -6.29
CA HIS A 148 0.68 -15.54 -5.14
C HIS A 148 -0.55 -15.24 -4.29
N LEU A 149 -1.78 -15.41 -4.84
CA LEU A 149 -3.03 -15.22 -4.10
C LEU A 149 -3.31 -16.34 -3.09
N ALA A 150 -2.57 -17.46 -3.17
CA ALA A 150 -2.57 -18.48 -2.12
C ALA A 150 -1.94 -17.97 -0.81
N ALA A 151 -1.19 -16.85 -0.85
CA ALA A 151 -0.67 -16.21 0.36
C ALA A 151 -1.74 -15.39 1.08
N CYS A 152 -1.55 -15.15 2.38
CA CYS A 152 -2.39 -14.18 3.07
C CYS A 152 -2.16 -12.75 2.56
N ALA A 153 -3.19 -11.90 2.67
CA ALA A 153 -3.18 -10.49 2.29
C ALA A 153 -1.93 -9.75 2.78
N ASN A 154 -1.57 -9.91 4.07
CA ASN A 154 -0.39 -9.29 4.68
C ASN A 154 0.95 -9.68 4.02
N CYS A 155 1.03 -10.87 3.43
CA CYS A 155 2.21 -11.33 2.73
C CYS A 155 2.18 -10.99 1.24
N ILE A 156 1.00 -10.89 0.62
CA ILE A 156 0.87 -10.35 -0.75
C ILE A 156 1.41 -8.91 -0.81
N TRP A 157 1.23 -8.15 0.27
CA TRP A 157 1.74 -6.78 0.40
C TRP A 157 3.21 -6.63 -0.03
N ASN A 158 3.51 -5.63 -0.86
CA ASN A 158 4.82 -5.40 -1.48
C ASN A 158 5.39 -6.62 -2.23
N GLY A 159 4.53 -7.52 -2.72
CA GLY A 159 4.91 -8.72 -3.47
C GLY A 159 5.62 -9.78 -2.65
N LYS A 160 5.57 -9.74 -1.31
CA LYS A 160 6.37 -10.60 -0.42
C LYS A 160 5.73 -11.95 -0.10
N HIS A 161 4.92 -12.50 -1.01
CA HIS A 161 4.10 -13.69 -0.78
C HIS A 161 4.91 -14.93 -0.35
N GLU A 162 6.15 -15.07 -0.84
CA GLU A 162 7.07 -16.17 -0.53
C GLU A 162 7.38 -16.35 0.97
N ARG A 163 7.25 -15.29 1.80
CA ARG A 163 7.46 -15.36 3.25
C ARG A 163 6.27 -15.99 4.01
N CYS A 164 5.16 -16.23 3.33
CA CYS A 164 3.95 -16.76 3.94
C CYS A 164 4.07 -18.28 4.10
N SER A 165 3.98 -18.79 5.34
CA SER A 165 3.91 -20.25 5.56
C SER A 165 2.68 -20.88 4.92
N LEU A 166 1.53 -20.20 4.91
CA LEU A 166 0.32 -20.70 4.23
C LEU A 166 0.54 -20.91 2.73
N TRP A 167 1.19 -19.95 2.06
CA TRP A 167 1.56 -20.08 0.66
C TRP A 167 2.53 -21.25 0.44
N ARG A 168 3.60 -21.34 1.23
CA ARG A 168 4.58 -22.44 1.13
C ARG A 168 3.92 -23.81 1.29
N ASN A 169 3.01 -23.94 2.25
CA ASN A 169 2.28 -25.18 2.51
C ASN A 169 1.38 -25.56 1.32
N ALA A 170 0.71 -24.57 0.72
CA ALA A 170 -0.10 -24.78 -0.48
C ALA A 170 0.75 -25.26 -1.67
N GLN A 171 1.99 -24.80 -1.81
CA GLN A 171 2.91 -25.29 -2.87
C GLN A 171 3.38 -26.72 -2.63
N THR A 172 3.58 -27.14 -1.37
CA THR A 172 4.12 -28.48 -1.04
C THR A 172 3.12 -29.62 -1.21
N GLY A 173 1.81 -29.35 -1.16
CA GLY A 173 0.77 -30.37 -1.41
C GLY A 173 0.66 -30.82 -2.86
N SER A 174 1.38 -30.15 -3.76
CA SER A 174 1.47 -30.41 -5.19
C SER A 174 2.93 -30.65 -5.57
N THR A 175 3.38 -31.89 -5.70
CA THR A 175 4.71 -32.21 -6.27
C THR A 175 4.63 -33.31 -7.34
N PRO A 176 5.60 -33.40 -8.29
CA PRO A 176 6.87 -32.65 -8.34
C PRO A 176 7.13 -31.91 -9.67
N GLU A 177 7.61 -30.67 -9.58
CA GLU A 177 8.98 -30.32 -9.97
C GLU A 177 9.24 -28.85 -9.64
N ARG A 178 10.28 -28.62 -8.86
CA ARG A 178 10.94 -27.32 -8.75
C ARG A 178 11.51 -26.97 -10.12
N GLN A 179 10.70 -26.38 -10.99
CA GLN A 179 11.26 -25.44 -11.93
C GLN A 179 11.47 -24.15 -11.15
N ASN A 180 12.74 -23.93 -10.80
CA ASN A 180 13.31 -22.62 -10.60
C ASN A 180 13.06 -21.79 -11.87
N GLN A 181 11.83 -21.34 -12.11
CA GLN A 181 11.57 -20.29 -13.08
C GLN A 181 11.94 -18.99 -12.40
N GLY A 182 13.26 -18.76 -12.38
CA GLY A 182 13.84 -17.45 -12.23
C GLY A 182 13.30 -16.56 -13.34
N HIS A 183 12.21 -15.87 -13.06
CA HIS A 183 11.89 -14.61 -13.69
C HIS A 183 11.89 -13.56 -12.59
N GLN A 184 13.13 -13.19 -12.19
CA GLN A 184 13.38 -11.81 -11.83
C GLN A 184 12.87 -10.97 -13.00
N ARG A 185 11.64 -10.45 -12.88
CA ARG A 185 11.28 -9.26 -13.63
C ARG A 185 12.41 -8.30 -13.36
N ASN A 186 13.04 -7.80 -14.42
CA ASN A 186 13.97 -6.70 -14.40
C ASN A 186 13.29 -5.53 -13.66
N LYS A 187 13.35 -5.51 -12.32
CA LYS A 187 13.53 -4.26 -11.61
C LYS A 187 14.73 -3.64 -12.30
N PRO A 188 14.70 -2.36 -12.72
CA PRO A 188 15.93 -1.70 -13.13
C PRO A 188 16.90 -1.94 -11.98
N SER A 189 17.89 -2.80 -12.23
CA SER A 189 18.87 -3.12 -11.21
C SER A 189 19.55 -1.79 -10.97
N ILE A 190 19.35 -1.23 -9.78
CA ILE A 190 20.10 -0.07 -9.35
C ILE A 190 21.54 -0.52 -9.47
N SER A 191 22.21 -0.05 -10.53
CA SER A 191 23.58 -0.46 -10.79
C SER A 191 24.41 -0.05 -9.58
N LYS A 192 25.48 -0.79 -9.29
CA LYS A 192 26.42 -0.39 -8.23
C LYS A 192 26.87 1.08 -8.40
N LYS A 193 26.95 1.54 -9.67
CA LYS A 193 27.19 2.92 -10.03
C LYS A 193 26.08 3.86 -9.56
N MET A 194 24.82 3.60 -9.90
CA MET A 194 23.68 4.43 -9.44
C MET A 194 23.56 4.48 -7.91
N ALA A 195 23.78 3.35 -7.22
CA ALA A 195 23.81 3.32 -5.76
C ALA A 195 24.96 4.18 -5.20
N SER A 196 26.16 4.07 -5.79
CA SER A 196 27.33 4.86 -5.41
C SER A 196 27.11 6.35 -5.66
N ASP A 197 26.57 6.73 -6.81
CA ASP A 197 26.34 8.12 -7.20
C ASP A 197 25.32 8.79 -6.27
N ALA A 198 24.25 8.09 -5.92
CA ALA A 198 23.27 8.59 -4.98
C ALA A 198 23.80 8.69 -3.55
N TRP A 199 24.66 7.75 -3.14
CA TRP A 199 25.31 7.82 -1.83
C TRP A 199 26.29 9.00 -1.76
N ALA A 200 27.04 9.24 -2.84
CA ALA A 200 27.89 10.41 -2.97
C ALA A 200 27.08 11.72 -2.90
N GLU A 201 25.92 11.75 -3.56
CA GLU A 201 25.00 12.88 -3.50
C GLU A 201 24.46 13.14 -2.10
N ALA A 202 23.95 12.10 -1.42
CA ALA A 202 23.50 12.18 -0.04
C ALA A 202 24.61 12.70 0.90
N LYS A 203 25.86 12.28 0.68
CA LYS A 203 27.02 12.74 1.46
C LYS A 203 27.31 14.23 1.21
N ARG A 204 27.22 14.70 -0.04
CA ARG A 204 27.36 16.14 -0.39
C ARG A 204 26.30 16.98 0.31
N ILE A 205 25.05 16.54 0.27
CA ILE A 205 23.89 17.15 0.92
C ILE A 205 24.14 17.28 2.44
N LEU A 206 24.49 16.18 3.11
CA LEU A 206 24.76 16.18 4.55
C LEU A 206 25.94 17.09 4.93
N SER A 207 26.99 17.13 4.09
CA SER A 207 28.14 18.01 4.33
C SER A 207 27.74 19.48 4.24
N ARG A 208 26.88 19.86 3.30
CA ARG A 208 26.39 21.24 3.14
C ARG A 208 25.54 21.68 4.33
N VAL A 209 24.61 20.82 4.78
CA VAL A 209 23.79 21.09 5.97
C VAL A 209 24.66 21.32 7.20
N LYS A 210 25.64 20.43 7.45
CA LYS A 210 26.59 20.60 8.56
C LYS A 210 27.36 21.92 8.48
N GLY A 211 27.81 22.30 7.27
CA GLY A 211 28.51 23.56 7.05
C GLY A 211 27.66 24.80 7.34
N LEU A 212 26.39 24.81 6.89
CA LEU A 212 25.46 25.91 7.19
C LEU A 212 25.15 25.99 8.69
N SER A 213 24.87 24.86 9.34
CA SER A 213 24.64 24.83 10.79
C SER A 213 25.84 25.35 11.58
N ALA A 214 27.07 24.98 11.21
CA ALA A 214 28.27 25.49 11.87
C ALA A 214 28.42 27.01 11.71
N LYS A 215 28.13 27.55 10.52
CA LYS A 215 28.15 29.01 10.27
C LYS A 215 27.08 29.76 11.06
N ILE A 216 25.89 29.17 11.21
CA ILE A 216 24.81 29.74 12.03
C ILE A 216 25.26 29.81 13.49
N VAL A 217 25.77 28.70 14.05
CA VAL A 217 26.28 28.66 15.42
C VAL A 217 27.38 29.71 15.63
N GLN A 218 28.35 29.78 14.72
CA GLN A 218 29.43 30.77 14.80
C GLN A 218 28.91 32.21 14.70
N ALA A 219 27.90 32.48 13.85
CA ALA A 219 27.30 33.81 13.77
C ALA A 219 26.58 34.19 15.06
N LEU A 220 25.89 33.24 15.71
CA LEU A 220 25.24 33.44 17.01
C LEU A 220 26.27 33.68 18.13
N GLU A 221 27.36 32.92 18.17
CA GLU A 221 28.45 33.10 19.14
C GLU A 221 29.12 34.48 19.03
N ASN A 222 29.19 35.04 17.82
CA ASN A 222 29.73 36.38 17.57
C ASN A 222 28.66 37.49 17.61
N GLU A 223 27.45 37.19 18.10
CA GLU A 223 26.32 38.13 18.18
C GLU A 223 25.93 38.77 16.82
N GLN A 224 26.26 38.11 15.71
CA GLN A 224 25.93 38.54 14.35
C GLN A 224 24.53 38.06 13.94
N PHE A 225 23.48 38.54 14.62
CA PHE A 225 22.12 38.03 14.47
C PHE A 225 21.54 38.17 13.06
N GLU A 226 21.78 39.29 12.37
CA GLU A 226 21.36 39.48 10.98
C GLU A 226 21.96 38.43 10.04
N ARG A 227 23.24 38.12 10.25
CA ARG A 227 23.95 37.09 9.48
C ARG A 227 23.41 35.69 9.80
N ALA A 228 23.14 35.40 11.07
CA ALA A 228 22.56 34.12 11.49
C ALA A 228 21.16 33.93 10.88
N SER A 229 20.34 34.98 10.85
CA SER A 229 19.00 34.96 10.23
C SER A 229 19.07 34.73 8.72
N ALA A 230 19.96 35.44 8.01
CA ALA A 230 20.18 35.22 6.58
C ALA A 230 20.62 33.78 6.25
N LEU A 231 21.52 33.20 7.04
CA LEU A 231 21.97 31.81 6.88
C LEU A 231 20.86 30.79 7.17
N LEU A 232 19.98 31.09 8.12
CA LEU A 232 18.83 30.25 8.44
C LEU A 232 17.80 30.25 7.30
N GLU A 233 17.54 31.41 6.69
CA GLU A 233 16.65 31.50 5.52
C GLU A 233 17.27 30.80 4.29
N GLU A 234 18.59 30.90 4.08
CA GLU A 234 19.29 30.11 3.05
C GLU A 234 19.10 28.61 3.29
N GLN A 235 19.23 28.15 4.54
CA GLN A 235 19.03 26.75 4.91
C GLN A 235 17.58 26.29 4.65
N LYS A 236 16.58 27.10 5.00
CA LYS A 236 15.16 26.81 4.75
C LYS A 236 14.84 26.73 3.26
N GLN A 237 15.26 27.74 2.48
CA GLN A 237 15.04 27.77 1.04
C GLN A 237 15.64 26.53 0.37
N TRP A 238 16.86 26.15 0.75
CA TRP A 238 17.51 24.96 0.21
C TRP A 238 16.76 23.66 0.58
N ILE A 239 16.21 23.55 1.79
CA ILE A 239 15.36 22.40 2.19
C ILE A 239 14.08 22.35 1.33
N GLU A 240 13.46 23.50 1.07
CA GLU A 240 12.26 23.57 0.21
C GLU A 240 12.57 23.22 -1.24
N ASP A 241 13.70 23.68 -1.78
CA ASP A 241 14.16 23.29 -3.12
C ASP A 241 14.44 21.78 -3.21
N PHE A 242 14.91 21.18 -2.10
CA PHE A 242 15.11 19.73 -2.00
C PHE A 242 13.81 18.93 -1.93
N LYS A 243 12.72 19.52 -1.40
CA LYS A 243 11.39 18.91 -1.38
C LYS A 243 10.69 18.95 -2.74
N ARG A 244 11.17 19.74 -3.71
CA ARG A 244 10.57 19.79 -5.05
C ARG A 244 10.87 18.51 -5.84
N PRO A 245 9.87 17.90 -6.49
CA PRO A 245 9.90 16.50 -6.94
C PRO A 245 10.62 16.29 -8.29
N GLU A 246 11.90 16.66 -8.37
CA GLU A 246 12.72 16.35 -9.56
C GLU A 246 14.05 15.64 -9.23
N GLY A 247 14.24 15.21 -7.98
CA GLY A 247 15.50 14.66 -7.49
C GLY A 247 15.50 13.14 -7.32
N ILE A 248 16.63 12.53 -7.70
CA ILE A 248 17.10 11.13 -7.55
C ILE A 248 16.60 10.32 -6.33
N LEU A 249 16.13 10.95 -5.26
CA LEU A 249 15.57 10.25 -4.09
C LEU A 249 14.30 9.45 -4.41
N ASP A 250 13.52 9.81 -5.43
CA ASP A 250 12.39 8.99 -5.86
C ASP A 250 12.83 7.60 -6.38
N LEU A 251 14.08 7.44 -6.84
CA LEU A 251 14.63 6.13 -7.23
C LEU A 251 14.98 5.24 -6.02
N PHE A 252 15.18 5.80 -4.83
CA PHE A 252 15.49 5.04 -3.61
C PHE A 252 14.25 4.65 -2.82
N PHE A 253 13.18 5.45 -2.91
CA PHE A 253 11.91 5.13 -2.24
C PHE A 253 10.98 4.23 -3.06
N HIS A 254 11.31 3.96 -4.34
CA HIS A 254 10.59 3.04 -5.23
C HIS A 254 11.31 1.69 -5.51
N ALA A 255 12.38 1.34 -4.77
CA ALA A 255 13.14 0.08 -4.94
C ALA A 255 12.62 -1.12 -4.11
#